data_AF-A0A6G1U248-F1
#
_entry.id   AF-A0A6G1U248-F1
#
_cell.length_a   1.000
_cell.length_b   1.000
_cell.length_c   1.000
_cell.angle_alpha   90.00
_cell.angle_beta   90.00
_cell.angle_gamma   90.00
#
_symmetry.space_group_name_H-M   'P 1'
#
loop_
_entity.id
_entity.type
_entity.pdbx_description
1 polymer ?
#
loop_
_entity_poly.entity_id
_entity_poly.type
_entity_poly.pdbx_seq_one_letter_code
_entity_poly.pdbx_strand_id
1 'polypeptide(L)' 'MSKAEQYVQKLKECQDLEGNGIDEEEAHCDADRILLDIIRNELGEEYKQVIEEYEKVPKWYA' A
#
# COMPACT_ATOMS: atom_id res chain seq x y z
N MET A 1 -18.27 4.02 -7.61
CA MET A 1 -16.83 3.80 -7.85
C MET A 1 -16.56 2.31 -7.84
N SER A 2 -15.86 1.83 -8.86
CA SER A 2 -15.25 0.51 -8.89
C SER A 2 -14.20 0.36 -7.79
N LYS A 3 -13.83 -0.88 -7.44
CA LYS A 3 -12.76 -1.14 -6.49
C LYS A 3 -11.42 -0.55 -6.95
N ALA A 4 -11.10 -0.64 -8.24
CA ALA A 4 -9.89 -0.05 -8.80
C ALA A 4 -9.85 1.47 -8.60
N GLU A 5 -10.97 2.17 -8.84
CA GLU A 5 -11.06 3.62 -8.58
C GLU A 5 -10.88 3.94 -7.09
N GLN A 6 -11.39 3.11 -6.18
CA GLN A 6 -11.20 3.29 -4.73
C GLN A 6 -9.72 3.14 -4.33
N TYR A 7 -9.02 2.13 -4.85
CA TYR A 7 -7.59 1.95 -4.59
C TYR A 7 -6.74 3.10 -5.15
N VAL A 8 -7.06 3.56 -6.36
CA VAL A 8 -6.40 4.73 -6.96
C VAL A 8 -6.61 5.98 -6.11
N GLN A 9 -7.82 6.19 -5.57
CA GLN A 9 -8.10 7.32 -4.69
C GLN A 9 -7.26 7.28 -3.41
N LYS A 10 -7.19 6.12 -2.74
CA LYS A 10 -6.35 5.94 -1.55
C LYS A 10 -4.87 6.21 -1.82
N LEU A 11 -4.35 5.75 -2.96
CA LEU A 11 -2.95 6.02 -3.33
C LEU A 11 -2.68 7.50 -3.58
N LYS A 12 -3.67 8.24 -4.11
CA LYS A 12 -3.55 9.70 -4.25
C LYS A 12 -3.55 10.41 -2.90
N GLU A 13 -4.30 9.91 -1.92
CA GLU A 13 -4.27 10.44 -0.55
C GLU A 13 -2.88 10.26 0.08
N CYS A 14 -2.17 9.16 -0.20
CA CYS A 14 -0.76 9.00 0.20
C CYS A 14 0.20 9.95 -0.52
N GLN A 15 -0.14 10.44 -1.72
CA GLN A 15 0.70 11.36 -2.49
C GLN A 15 0.53 12.82 -2.08
N ASP A 16 -0.59 13.15 -1.40
CA ASP A 16 -0.95 14.53 -1.05
C ASP A 16 -0.18 14.98 0.20
N LEU A 17 1.14 15.06 0.06
CA LEU A 17 2.12 15.50 1.08
C LEU A 17 2.00 17.01 1.36
N GLU A 18 1.31 17.76 0.51
CA GLU A 18 1.23 19.22 0.61
C GLU A 18 0.19 19.66 1.65
N GLY A 19 0.67 19.89 2.88
CA GLY A 19 0.01 20.79 3.83
C GLY A 19 -0.31 20.24 5.21
N ASN A 20 -0.09 18.95 5.48
CA ASN A 20 -0.45 18.33 6.76
C ASN A 20 0.67 17.60 7.50
N GLY A 21 1.93 17.78 7.11
CA GLY A 21 3.05 17.15 7.82
C GLY A 21 3.02 15.62 7.76
N ILE A 22 2.49 15.07 6.65
CA ILE A 22 2.59 13.65 6.36
C ILE A 22 4.07 13.36 6.11
N ASP A 23 4.63 12.48 6.92
CA ASP A 23 5.99 11.98 6.78
C ASP A 23 6.07 11.14 5.50
N GLU A 24 7.13 11.32 4.70
CA GLU A 24 7.37 10.47 3.53
C GLU A 24 7.40 8.98 3.93
N GLU A 25 7.89 8.69 5.14
CA GLU A 25 7.89 7.34 5.73
C GLU A 25 6.46 6.79 5.92
N GLU A 26 5.54 7.60 6.43
CA GLU A 26 4.14 7.22 6.65
C GLU A 26 3.41 7.01 5.32
N ALA A 27 3.64 7.89 4.34
CA ALA A 27 3.09 7.77 3.00
C ALA A 27 3.55 6.47 2.30
N HIS A 28 4.82 6.10 2.45
CA HIS A 28 5.35 4.85 1.92
C HIS A 28 4.74 3.62 2.62
N CYS A 29 4.59 3.66 3.94
CA CYS A 29 3.97 2.57 4.71
C CYS A 29 2.51 2.34 4.31
N ASP A 30 1.74 3.42 4.13
CA ASP A 30 0.34 3.34 3.71
C ASP A 30 0.17 2.85 2.28
N ALA A 31 1.00 3.33 1.35
CA ALA A 31 1.00 2.86 -0.03
C ALA A 31 1.27 1.35 -0.13
N ASP A 32 2.23 0.87 0.65
CA ASP A 32 2.55 -0.54 0.80
C ASP A 32 1.37 -1.37 1.28
N ARG A 33 0.69 -0.90 2.33
CA ARG A 33 -0.49 -1.58 2.88
C ARG A 33 -1.61 -1.69 1.84
N ILE A 34 -1.84 -0.62 1.07
CA ILE A 34 -2.83 -0.62 -0.01
C ILE A 34 -2.48 -1.68 -1.07
N LEU A 35 -1.21 -1.75 -1.49
CA LEU A 35 -0.78 -2.75 -2.47
C LEU A 35 -0.95 -4.18 -1.94
N LEU A 36 -0.58 -4.43 -0.68
CA LEU A 36 -0.76 -5.74 -0.06
C LEU A 36 -2.24 -6.13 0.04
N ASP A 37 -3.12 -5.19 0.35
CA ASP A 37 -4.57 -5.43 0.38
C ASP A 37 -5.12 -5.77 -1.02
N ILE A 38 -4.63 -5.12 -2.08
CA ILE A 38 -5.01 -5.45 -3.46
C ILE A 38 -4.60 -6.88 -3.79
N ILE A 39 -3.35 -7.24 -3.51
CA ILE A 39 -2.82 -8.57 -3.83
C ILE A 39 -3.60 -9.64 -3.04
N ARG A 40 -3.80 -9.42 -1.74
CA ARG A 40 -4.48 -10.36 -0.86
C ARG A 40 -5.96 -10.55 -1.20
N ASN A 41 -6.68 -9.45 -1.49
CA ASN A 41 -8.13 -9.48 -1.63
C ASN A 41 -8.63 -9.59 -3.08
N GLU A 42 -7.85 -9.13 -4.07
CA GLU A 42 -8.28 -9.13 -5.48
C GLU A 42 -7.53 -10.17 -6.32
N LEU A 43 -6.26 -10.45 -6.05
CA LEU A 43 -5.46 -11.44 -6.79
C LEU A 43 -5.44 -12.82 -6.10
N GLY A 44 -5.62 -12.87 -4.77
CA GLY A 44 -5.90 -14.08 -4.01
C GLY A 44 -4.68 -14.96 -3.67
N GLU A 45 -4.96 -16.23 -3.33
CA GLU A 45 -4.00 -17.18 -2.72
C GLU A 45 -2.75 -17.46 -3.58
N GLU A 46 -2.81 -17.27 -4.90
CA GLU A 46 -1.68 -17.48 -5.81
C GLU A 46 -0.46 -16.62 -5.41
N TYR A 47 -0.71 -15.44 -4.85
CA TYR A 47 0.32 -14.48 -4.47
C TYR A 47 0.63 -14.47 -2.97
N LYS A 48 0.06 -15.39 -2.19
CA LYS A 48 0.25 -15.42 -0.74
C LYS A 48 1.72 -15.53 -0.33
N GLN A 49 2.46 -16.44 -0.99
CA GLN A 49 3.90 -16.59 -0.72
C GLN A 49 4.68 -15.32 -1.07
N VAL A 50 4.28 -14.58 -2.11
CA VAL A 50 4.90 -13.30 -2.48
C VAL A 50 4.72 -12.27 -1.37
N ILE A 51 3.51 -12.18 -0.80
CA ILE A 51 3.23 -11.30 0.36
C ILE A 51 4.07 -11.70 1.56
N GLU A 52 4.12 -13.00 1.89
CA GLU A 52 4.87 -13.50 3.05
C GLU A 52 6.38 -13.22 2.93
N GLU A 53 6.95 -13.34 1.74
CA GLU A 53 8.36 -12.97 1.51
C GLU A 53 8.56 -11.45 1.49
N TYR A 54 7.60 -10.68 0.97
CA TYR A 54 7.65 -9.22 0.98
C TYR A 54 7.67 -8.65 2.39
N GLU A 55 6.83 -9.16 3.30
CA GLU A 55 6.74 -8.71 4.69
C GLU A 55 8.04 -8.97 5.49
N LYS A 56 8.92 -9.86 5.02
CA LYS A 56 10.23 -10.13 5.63
C LYS A 56 11.32 -9.17 5.18
N VAL A 57 11.10 -8.39 4.13
CA VAL A 57 12.09 -7.45 3.61
C VAL A 57 12.27 -6.32 4.64
N PRO A 58 13.51 -6.04 5.09
CA PRO A 58 13.78 -4.90 5.95
C PRO A 58 13.38 -3.61 5.23
N LYS A 59 12.41 -2.90 5.81
CA LYS A 59 11.94 -1.61 5.32
C LYS A 59 12.69 -0.53 6.06
N TRP A 60 13.11 0.50 5.32
CA TRP A 60 13.84 1.63 5.90
C TRP A 60 12.95 2.56 6.72
N TYR A 61 11.62 2.50 6.49
CA TYR A 61 10.58 3.30 7.14
C TYR A 61 9.79 2.53 8.23
N ALA A 62 10.21 1.31 8.59
CA ALA A 62 9.47 0.44 9.52
C ALA A 62 9.99 0.50 10.95
#